data_AF-A0A6C2YSV1-F1
#
_entry.id   AF-A0A6C2YSV1-F1
#
_cell.length_a   1.000
_cell.length_b   1.000
_cell.length_c   1.000
_cell.angle_alpha   90.00
_cell.angle_beta   90.00
_cell.angle_gamma   90.00
#
_symmetry.space_group_name_H-M   'P 1'
#
loop_
_entity.id
_entity.type
_entity.pdbx_description
1 polymer ?
#
loop_
_entity_poly.entity_id
_entity_poly.type
_entity_poly.pdbx_seq_one_letter_code
_entity_poly.pdbx_strand_id
1 'polypeptide(L)'
;MKSNPLHNRTIRRAGLSLIEVIVALSIFLFAFIAVGQLINLSSDSAREISYQSDGIRIAQSTLAQVVAGILPLETVTDSSVEDESPWTYSIDCEQQSVANLWKVTVTAKRPRPGGTTVEVPLTQLVLDPSVRGGIGSSSSSSSESGTTAP
;
A
#
# COMPACT_ATOMS: atom_id res chain seq x y z
N MET A 1 88.57 3.79 27.85
CA MET A 1 87.30 3.13 27.52
C MET A 1 86.23 3.65 28.47
N LYS A 2 85.35 4.55 28.01
CA LYS A 2 84.23 5.09 28.81
C LYS A 2 82.94 4.57 28.19
N SER A 3 82.20 3.74 28.92
CA SER A 3 80.92 3.17 28.52
C SER A 3 79.82 4.23 28.58
N ASN A 4 79.19 4.52 27.44
CA ASN A 4 78.00 5.36 27.38
C ASN A 4 76.77 4.57 27.87
N PRO A 5 75.98 5.11 28.82
CA PRO A 5 74.72 4.49 29.18
C PRO A 5 73.65 4.80 28.10
N LEU A 6 73.01 3.75 27.59
CA LEU A 6 71.84 3.85 26.73
C LEU A 6 70.70 4.49 27.52
N HIS A 7 70.38 5.75 27.21
CA HIS A 7 69.20 6.41 27.72
C HIS A 7 67.96 5.77 27.10
N ASN A 8 67.40 4.77 27.78
CA ASN A 8 66.08 4.25 27.47
C ASN A 8 65.03 5.31 27.86
N ARG A 9 64.68 6.17 26.90
CA ARG A 9 63.64 7.19 27.06
C ARG A 9 62.29 6.47 27.03
N THR A 10 61.81 6.04 28.19
CA THR A 10 60.44 5.55 28.34
C THR A 10 59.48 6.62 27.84
N ILE A 11 58.80 6.32 26.73
CA ILE A 11 57.74 7.15 26.18
C ILE A 11 56.59 7.08 27.20
N ARG A 12 56.46 8.12 28.03
CA ARG A 12 55.28 8.28 28.90
C ARG A 12 54.07 8.52 28.00
N ARG A 13 53.32 7.47 27.70
CA ARG A 13 51.93 7.56 27.21
C ARG A 13 51.04 7.81 28.43
N ALA A 14 50.99 9.04 28.90
CA ALA A 14 50.11 9.41 30.00
C ALA A 14 49.60 10.83 29.77
N GLY A 15 48.29 10.99 29.52
CA GLY A 15 47.64 12.30 29.63
C GLY A 15 46.40 12.58 28.79
N LEU A 16 46.03 11.78 27.78
CA LEU A 16 44.92 12.11 26.87
C LEU A 16 43.68 11.19 26.93
N SER A 17 43.72 10.08 27.69
CA SER A 17 42.62 9.11 27.71
C SER A 17 41.30 9.65 28.29
N LEU A 18 41.32 10.56 29.26
CA LEU A 18 40.09 11.03 29.91
C LEU A 18 39.32 12.01 29.01
N ILE A 19 40.00 13.00 28.42
CA ILE A 19 39.40 13.90 27.42
C ILE A 19 38.90 13.10 26.21
N GLU A 20 39.69 12.13 25.74
CA GLU A 20 39.30 11.28 24.61
C GLU A 20 38.02 10.48 24.90
N VAL A 21 37.90 9.90 26.10
CA VAL A 21 36.68 9.18 26.52
C VAL A 21 35.49 10.14 26.64
N ILE A 22 35.66 11.34 27.17
CA ILE A 22 34.56 12.32 27.27
C ILE A 22 34.11 12.79 25.89
N VAL A 23 35.05 13.01 24.96
CA VAL A 23 34.73 13.38 23.57
C VAL A 23 34.04 12.22 22.83
N ALA A 24 34.51 10.98 23.02
CA ALA A 24 33.85 9.82 22.46
C ALA A 24 32.43 9.64 23.04
N LEU A 25 32.26 9.85 24.35
CA LEU A 25 30.98 9.75 25.02
C LEU A 25 30.02 10.86 24.56
N SER A 26 30.50 12.09 24.36
CA SER A 26 29.66 13.19 23.87
C SER A 26 29.16 12.92 22.46
N ILE A 27 30.03 12.51 21.53
CA ILE A 27 29.65 12.13 20.17
C ILE A 27 28.67 10.95 20.19
N PHE A 28 28.93 9.95 21.04
CA PHE A 28 28.06 8.78 21.20
C PHE A 28 26.65 9.17 21.67
N LEU A 29 26.52 10.05 22.66
CA LEU A 29 25.22 10.51 23.15
C LEU A 29 24.45 11.29 22.08
N PHE A 30 25.13 12.14 21.30
CA PHE A 30 24.49 12.82 20.17
C PHE A 30 23.98 11.84 19.11
N ALA A 31 24.78 10.83 18.76
CA ALA A 31 24.36 9.78 17.84
C ALA A 31 23.17 8.97 18.39
N PHE A 32 23.14 8.69 19.70
CA PHE A 32 22.05 7.95 20.34
C PHE A 32 20.71 8.70 20.27
N ILE A 33 20.72 10.02 20.46
CA ILE A 33 19.52 10.86 20.28
C ILE A 33 19.00 10.78 18.84
N ALA A 34 19.90 10.87 17.85
CA ALA A 34 19.53 10.76 16.44
C ALA A 34 18.93 9.39 16.10
N VAL A 35 19.49 8.30 16.63
CA VAL A 35 18.94 6.94 16.46
C VAL A 35 17.55 6.81 17.09
N GLY A 36 17.35 7.38 18.28
CA GLY A 36 16.03 7.40 18.92
C GLY A 36 14.95 8.06 18.06
N GLN A 37 15.27 9.18 17.41
CA GLN A 37 14.35 9.84 16.48
C GLN A 37 14.07 9.00 15.24
N LEU A 38 15.09 8.35 14.68
CA LEU A 38 14.95 7.49 13.51
C LEU A 38 14.05 6.28 13.77
N ILE A 39 14.13 5.67 14.95
CA ILE A 39 13.29 4.53 15.33
C ILE A 39 11.80 4.93 15.35
N ASN A 40 11.49 6.09 15.94
CA ASN A 40 10.11 6.60 15.97
C ASN A 40 9.58 6.82 14.55
N LEU A 41 10.35 7.50 13.69
CA LEU A 41 9.98 7.72 12.28
C LEU A 41 9.76 6.40 11.52
N SER A 42 10.60 5.38 11.80
CA SER A 42 10.50 4.07 11.15
C SER A 42 9.23 3.33 11.55
N SER A 43 8.83 3.42 12.83
CA SER A 43 7.58 2.83 13.33
C SER A 43 6.35 3.46 12.66
N ASP A 44 6.33 4.78 12.51
CA ASP A 44 5.21 5.48 11.85
C ASP A 44 5.15 5.13 10.36
N SER A 45 6.30 5.07 9.69
CA SER A 45 6.40 4.68 8.28
C SER A 45 5.91 3.23 8.07
N ALA A 46 6.23 2.31 8.98
CA ALA A 46 5.77 0.92 8.89
C ALA A 46 4.24 0.82 8.96
N ARG A 47 3.59 1.65 9.79
CA ARG A 47 2.13 1.69 9.87
C ARG A 47 1.51 2.23 8.58
N GLU A 48 2.09 3.28 8.01
CA GLU A 48 1.62 3.84 6.74
C GLU A 48 1.68 2.81 5.61
N ILE A 49 2.82 2.12 5.49
CA ILE A 49 3.00 1.07 4.48
C ILE A 49 2.01 -0.07 4.68
N SER A 50 1.74 -0.47 5.93
CA SER A 50 0.71 -1.49 6.22
C SER A 50 -0.66 -1.06 5.69
N TYR A 51 -1.08 0.17 5.97
CA TYR A 51 -2.39 0.66 5.50
C TYR A 51 -2.44 0.76 3.98
N GLN A 52 -1.37 1.22 3.34
CA GLN A 52 -1.30 1.26 1.89
C GLN A 52 -1.37 -0.15 1.28
N SER A 53 -0.64 -1.11 1.85
CA SER A 53 -0.65 -2.51 1.40
C SER A 53 -2.04 -3.15 1.51
N ASP A 54 -2.73 -2.93 2.63
CA ASP A 54 -4.09 -3.41 2.83
C ASP A 54 -5.05 -2.78 1.82
N GLY A 55 -4.96 -1.46 1.62
CA GLY A 55 -5.77 -0.74 0.63
C GLY A 55 -5.53 -1.24 -0.80
N ILE A 56 -4.28 -1.51 -1.18
CA ILE A 56 -3.95 -2.10 -2.50
C ILE A 56 -4.57 -3.47 -2.64
N ARG A 57 -4.45 -4.34 -1.63
CA ARG A 57 -5.02 -5.69 -1.66
C ARG A 57 -6.55 -5.65 -1.85
N ILE A 58 -7.23 -4.76 -1.13
CA ILE A 58 -8.68 -4.56 -1.25
C ILE A 58 -9.02 -4.06 -2.65
N ALA A 59 -8.35 -3.01 -3.12
CA ALA A 59 -8.61 -2.45 -4.45
C ALA A 59 -8.39 -3.49 -5.56
N GLN A 60 -7.32 -4.30 -5.46
CA GLN A 60 -7.04 -5.39 -6.40
C GLN A 60 -8.11 -6.49 -6.36
N SER A 61 -8.55 -6.89 -5.15
CA SER A 61 -9.60 -7.89 -4.99
C SER A 61 -10.92 -7.42 -5.60
N THR A 62 -11.36 -6.21 -5.29
CA THR A 62 -12.59 -5.62 -5.85
C THR A 62 -12.48 -5.46 -7.37
N LEU A 63 -11.32 -4.99 -7.87
CA LEU A 63 -11.09 -4.88 -9.31
C LEU A 63 -11.17 -6.26 -9.99
N ALA A 64 -10.61 -7.30 -9.39
CA ALA A 64 -10.69 -8.66 -9.91
C ALA A 64 -12.15 -9.16 -9.96
N GLN A 65 -12.98 -8.82 -8.96
CA GLN A 65 -14.40 -9.15 -8.98
C GLN A 65 -15.16 -8.46 -10.12
N VAL A 66 -14.83 -7.20 -10.42
CA VAL A 66 -15.37 -6.47 -11.58
C VAL A 66 -14.92 -7.11 -12.89
N VAL A 67 -13.62 -7.42 -13.02
CA VAL A 67 -13.06 -8.08 -14.22
C VAL A 67 -13.65 -9.47 -14.45
N ALA A 68 -13.98 -10.19 -13.38
CA ALA A 68 -14.63 -11.50 -13.44
C ALA A 68 -16.13 -11.41 -13.75
N GLY A 69 -16.74 -10.22 -13.73
CA GLY A 69 -18.18 -10.03 -13.90
C GLY A 69 -19.00 -10.46 -12.69
N ILE A 70 -18.38 -10.61 -11.51
CA ILE A 70 -19.07 -10.88 -10.24
C ILE A 70 -19.76 -9.60 -9.77
N LEU A 71 -19.04 -8.47 -9.85
CA LEU A 71 -19.61 -7.14 -9.67
C LEU A 71 -19.94 -6.54 -11.05
N PRO A 72 -21.10 -5.87 -11.20
CA PRO A 72 -21.44 -5.18 -12.45
C PRO A 72 -20.49 -4.00 -12.69
N LEU A 73 -20.31 -3.62 -13.96
CA LEU A 73 -19.59 -2.41 -14.37
C LEU A 73 -20.46 -1.16 -14.10
N GLU A 74 -20.65 -0.85 -12.83
CA GLU A 74 -21.40 0.30 -12.36
C GLU A 74 -20.56 1.11 -11.38
N THR A 75 -20.79 2.43 -11.35
CA THR A 75 -20.16 3.31 -10.37
C THR A 75 -20.81 3.10 -9.00
N VAL A 76 -20.02 2.70 -8.00
CA VAL A 76 -20.45 2.43 -6.63
C VAL A 76 -19.66 3.33 -5.69
N THR A 77 -20.31 3.99 -4.74
CA THR A 77 -19.65 4.90 -3.80
C THR A 77 -19.73 4.36 -2.37
N ASP A 78 -18.60 4.38 -1.66
CA ASP A 78 -18.45 4.08 -0.24
C ASP A 78 -19.15 2.78 0.24
N SER A 79 -18.98 1.71 -0.53
CA SER A 79 -19.45 0.37 -0.17
C SER A 79 -18.52 -0.26 0.87
N SER A 80 -19.08 -1.05 1.80
CA SER A 80 -18.30 -1.74 2.84
C SER A 80 -17.60 -2.96 2.27
N VAL A 81 -16.35 -3.20 2.70
CA VAL A 81 -15.68 -4.48 2.48
C VAL A 81 -16.20 -5.49 3.51
N GLU A 82 -16.60 -6.67 3.06
CA GLU A 82 -16.97 -7.77 3.96
C GLU A 82 -15.73 -8.22 4.75
N ASP A 83 -15.90 -8.45 6.05
CA ASP A 83 -14.86 -8.89 7.00
C ASP A 83 -13.69 -7.91 7.28
N GLU A 84 -13.61 -6.76 6.63
CA GLU A 84 -12.49 -5.80 6.79
C GLU A 84 -12.92 -4.39 7.24
N SER A 85 -13.81 -4.30 8.22
CA SER A 85 -14.11 -3.01 8.89
C SER A 85 -12.82 -2.42 9.50
N PRO A 86 -12.49 -1.13 9.28
CA PRO A 86 -13.33 -0.04 8.76
C PRO A 86 -13.07 0.36 7.30
N TRP A 87 -12.61 -0.56 6.44
CA TRP A 87 -12.36 -0.25 5.03
C TRP A 87 -13.65 -0.14 4.22
N THR A 88 -13.69 0.86 3.35
CA THR A 88 -14.70 1.00 2.30
C THR A 88 -14.03 1.03 0.93
N TYR A 89 -14.78 0.75 -0.11
CA TYR A 89 -14.33 0.87 -1.49
C TYR A 89 -15.34 1.68 -2.32
N SER A 90 -14.82 2.38 -3.32
CA SER A 90 -15.62 3.02 -4.36
C SER A 90 -15.13 2.53 -5.72
N ILE A 91 -16.04 2.33 -6.66
CA ILE A 91 -15.77 1.92 -8.03
C ILE A 91 -16.28 3.04 -8.93
N ASP A 92 -15.45 3.50 -9.86
CA ASP A 92 -15.82 4.45 -10.89
C ASP A 92 -15.59 3.82 -12.26
N CYS A 93 -16.66 3.71 -13.05
CA CYS A 93 -16.67 3.02 -14.34
C CYS A 93 -16.94 4.03 -15.48
N GLU A 94 -15.92 4.29 -16.30
CA GLU A 94 -16.03 5.18 -17.45
C GLU A 94 -15.81 4.44 -18.77
N GLN A 95 -16.82 4.42 -19.64
CA GLN A 95 -16.67 3.86 -20.98
C GLN A 95 -15.71 4.70 -21.83
N GLN A 96 -14.80 4.04 -22.54
CA GLN A 96 -13.79 4.70 -23.38
C GLN A 96 -14.24 4.81 -24.84
N SER A 97 -13.46 5.50 -25.67
CA SER A 97 -13.74 5.67 -27.10
C SER A 97 -13.75 4.36 -27.90
N VAL A 98 -13.10 3.31 -27.37
CA VAL A 98 -13.07 1.97 -27.95
C VAL A 98 -14.28 1.18 -27.42
N ALA A 99 -15.05 0.58 -28.34
CA ALA A 99 -16.22 -0.22 -27.98
C ALA A 99 -15.85 -1.35 -27.00
N ASN A 100 -16.70 -1.57 -26.01
CA ASN A 100 -16.54 -2.58 -24.95
C ASN A 100 -15.29 -2.40 -24.08
N LEU A 101 -14.63 -1.25 -24.13
CA LEU A 101 -13.50 -0.91 -23.26
C LEU A 101 -13.93 0.09 -22.19
N TRP A 102 -13.74 -0.30 -20.93
CA TRP A 102 -14.09 0.50 -19.77
C TRP A 102 -12.82 0.84 -18.99
N LYS A 103 -12.75 2.06 -18.47
CA LYS A 103 -11.75 2.47 -17.48
C LYS A 103 -12.41 2.33 -16.13
N VAL A 104 -11.95 1.37 -15.35
CA VAL A 104 -12.44 1.10 -14.00
C VAL A 104 -11.41 1.64 -13.00
N THR A 105 -11.85 2.53 -12.12
CA THR A 105 -11.04 3.05 -11.01
C THR A 105 -11.64 2.58 -9.70
N VAL A 106 -10.92 1.75 -8.97
CA VAL A 106 -11.31 1.30 -7.63
C VAL A 106 -10.52 2.08 -6.60
N THR A 107 -11.20 2.72 -5.66
CA THR A 107 -10.57 3.47 -4.57
C THR A 107 -10.91 2.82 -3.24
N ALA A 108 -9.92 2.24 -2.57
CA ALA A 108 -10.07 1.77 -1.20
C ALA A 108 -9.83 2.93 -0.22
N LYS A 109 -10.72 3.10 0.75
CA LYS A 109 -10.69 4.19 1.73
C LYS A 109 -10.75 3.65 3.15
N ARG A 110 -10.01 4.29 4.06
CA ARG A 110 -10.07 3.99 5.49
C ARG A 110 -9.92 5.24 6.36
N PRO A 111 -10.85 5.51 7.30
CA PRO A 111 -10.71 6.60 8.23
C PRO A 111 -9.60 6.32 9.25
N ARG A 112 -8.74 7.30 9.50
CA ARG A 112 -7.71 7.28 10.56
C ARG A 112 -8.24 7.99 11.81
N PRO A 113 -7.82 7.60 13.02
CA PRO A 113 -8.18 8.28 14.29
C PRO A 113 -7.71 9.74 14.45
N GLY A 114 -7.34 10.43 13.36
CA GLY A 114 -7.00 11.86 13.33
C GLY A 114 -7.81 12.66 12.30
N GLY A 115 -8.90 12.09 11.75
CA GLY A 115 -9.76 12.75 10.76
C GLY A 115 -9.23 12.71 9.32
N THR A 116 -7.99 12.25 9.11
CA THR A 116 -7.45 11.97 7.78
C THR A 116 -7.91 10.61 7.28
N THR A 117 -8.13 10.49 5.97
CA THR A 117 -8.51 9.22 5.33
C THR A 117 -7.33 8.73 4.50
N VAL A 118 -7.03 7.43 4.59
CA VAL A 118 -6.11 6.77 3.67
C VAL A 118 -6.91 6.38 2.44
N GLU A 119 -6.50 6.86 1.27
CA GLU A 119 -7.14 6.54 0.00
C GLU A 119 -6.12 5.91 -0.95
N VAL A 120 -6.49 4.78 -1.54
CA VAL A 120 -5.64 4.03 -2.47
C VAL A 120 -6.43 3.79 -3.76
N PRO A 121 -6.22 4.62 -4.81
CA PRO A 121 -6.84 4.43 -6.11
C PRO A 121 -6.04 3.42 -6.96
N LEU A 122 -6.76 2.53 -7.64
CA LEU A 122 -6.24 1.59 -8.62
C LEU A 122 -7.09 1.67 -9.88
N THR A 123 -6.47 2.04 -11.00
CA THR A 123 -7.16 2.18 -12.29
C THR A 123 -6.68 1.12 -13.28
N GLN A 124 -7.62 0.49 -13.97
CA GLN A 124 -7.33 -0.46 -15.04
C GLN A 124 -8.33 -0.34 -16.19
N LEU A 125 -7.86 -0.58 -17.41
CA LEU A 125 -8.72 -0.77 -18.57
C LEU A 125 -9.22 -2.22 -18.59
N VAL A 126 -10.54 -2.39 -18.61
CA VAL A 126 -11.24 -3.66 -18.52
C VAL A 126 -12.18 -3.79 -19.72
N LEU A 127 -12.21 -4.98 -20.34
CA LEU A 127 -13.21 -5.30 -21.35
C LEU A 127 -14.50 -5.70 -20.66
N ASP A 128 -15.65 -5.36 -21.25
CA ASP A 128 -16.95 -5.75 -20.69
C ASP A 128 -17.04 -7.28 -20.50
N PRO A 129 -17.15 -7.78 -19.25
CA PRO A 129 -17.19 -9.20 -18.96
C PRO A 129 -18.44 -9.86 -19.57
N SER A 130 -19.51 -9.11 -19.79
CA SER A 130 -20.76 -9.57 -20.41
C SER A 130 -20.54 -10.06 -21.85
N VAL A 131 -19.57 -9.47 -22.56
CA VAL A 131 -19.23 -9.81 -23.94
C VAL A 131 -18.17 -10.93 -23.98
N ARG A 132 -17.36 -11.06 -22.94
CA ARG A 132 -16.24 -12.02 -22.84
C ARG A 132 -16.68 -13.48 -22.64
N GLY A 133 -17.92 -13.72 -22.18
CA GLY A 133 -18.42 -15.02 -21.71
C GLY A 133 -19.38 -15.79 -22.63
N GLY A 134 -19.56 -15.41 -23.90
CA GLY A 134 -20.47 -16.10 -24.82
C GLY A 134 -19.97 -17.48 -25.29
N ILE A 135 -20.05 -18.51 -24.45
CA ILE A 135 -20.17 -19.90 -24.93
C ILE A 135 -21.66 -20.13 -25.16
N GLY A 136 -22.06 -20.26 -26.42
CA GLY A 136 -23.43 -19.98 -26.87
C GLY A 136 -24.57 -20.65 -26.09
N SER A 137 -25.54 -19.81 -25.70
CA SER A 137 -26.96 -20.14 -25.73
C SER A 137 -27.79 -18.86 -25.64
N SER A 138 -27.96 -18.18 -26.77
CA SER A 138 -29.19 -17.44 -27.00
C SER A 138 -30.32 -18.48 -27.16
N SER A 139 -30.80 -19.05 -26.05
CA SER A 139 -32.09 -19.72 -26.06
C SER A 139 -33.15 -18.63 -26.06
N SER A 140 -33.43 -18.11 -27.26
CA SER A 140 -34.67 -17.40 -27.54
C SER A 140 -35.82 -18.37 -27.32
N SER A 141 -36.37 -18.42 -26.10
CA SER A 141 -37.66 -19.02 -25.85
C SER A 141 -38.72 -18.09 -26.45
N SER A 142 -39.00 -18.28 -27.74
CA SER A 142 -40.19 -17.74 -28.39
C SER A 142 -41.39 -18.48 -27.80
N SER A 143 -42.00 -17.90 -26.77
CA SER A 143 -43.31 -18.32 -26.27
C SER A 143 -44.36 -17.93 -27.29
N GLU A 144 -44.63 -18.82 -28.24
CA GLU A 144 -45.76 -18.73 -29.14
C GLU A 144 -47.03 -19.11 -28.36
N SER A 145 -47.64 -18.12 -27.70
CA SER A 145 -48.96 -18.30 -27.09
C SER A 145 -50.04 -18.14 -28.17
N GLY A 146 -50.55 -19.29 -28.63
CA GLY A 146 -51.66 -19.39 -29.56
C GLY A 146 -52.88 -18.60 -29.08
N THR A 147 -53.38 -17.74 -29.97
CA THR A 147 -54.69 -17.09 -29.83
C THR A 147 -55.78 -18.10 -30.21
N THR A 148 -56.72 -18.33 -29.30
CA THR A 148 -57.98 -19.00 -29.63
C THR A 148 -59.13 -18.18 -29.03
N ALA A 149 -59.86 -17.51 -29.90
CA ALA A 149 -61.18 -16.89 -29.71
C ALA A 149 -61.92 -17.06 -31.05
N PRO A 150 -63.26 -17.01 -31.14
CA PRO A 150 -64.26 -16.55 -30.17
C PRO A 150 -65.12 -17.65 -29.51
#